data_AF-A0AAN8WWG2-F1
#
_entry.id   AF-A0AAN8WWG2-F1
#
_cell.length_a   1.000
_cell.length_b   1.000
_cell.length_c   1.000
_cell.angle_alpha   90.00
_cell.angle_beta   90.00
_cell.angle_gamma   90.00
#
_symmetry.space_group_name_H-M   'P 1'
#
loop_
_entity.id
_entity.type
_entity.pdbx_description
1 polymer ?
#
loop_
_entity_poly.entity_id
_entity_poly.type
_entity_poly.pdbx_seq_one_letter_code
_entity_poly.pdbx_strand_id
1 'polypeptide(L)'
;MTSQESSVDVPDVADFFPDVSDDLSKVTWAHAVNSKEDVDTYLGDNSTMMLEADIMPGRLTDADPEGPLIPIMAHPPIVVSDISFEMWITAVIKANQDGKKKGAKLDFKDITVVEDCLKILKGKANDISFPLWLNADILKGPVGDTRDPVDADKFLTLCMEYFPQATLSVGWTTKYTTSDDEDALYTKATVEEMVTTLEEKNVAQPVTFPIRAAFVPRSLDNLDWLVETVPDSTITVWSSESDTVDIQALLALRSLIGHDAVYYDLPEDQKKAFEEARDAQSSSEPSFRFWPSNTSALVTVGVALASALASLYLYE
;
A
#
# COMPACT_ATOMS: atom_id res chain seq x y z
N MET A 1 3.06 -16.79 -37.02
CA MET A 1 4.06 -15.94 -36.33
C MET A 1 3.51 -15.72 -34.94
N THR A 2 3.95 -16.52 -33.97
CA THR A 2 3.72 -16.25 -32.55
C THR A 2 4.47 -14.97 -32.25
N SER A 3 3.74 -13.86 -32.06
CA SER A 3 4.28 -12.66 -31.44
C SER A 3 4.88 -13.09 -30.11
N GLN A 4 6.19 -12.88 -29.92
CA GLN A 4 6.75 -12.85 -28.59
C GLN A 4 6.04 -11.70 -27.87
N GLU A 5 5.10 -12.04 -26.99
CA GLU A 5 4.64 -11.08 -25.99
C GLU A 5 5.89 -10.68 -25.21
N SER A 6 6.27 -9.41 -25.30
CA SER A 6 7.27 -8.86 -24.39
C SER A 6 6.70 -9.04 -22.99
N SER A 7 7.35 -9.87 -22.18
CA SER A 7 7.02 -9.99 -20.77
C SER A 7 7.36 -8.64 -20.14
N VAL A 8 6.33 -7.90 -19.79
CA VAL A 8 6.48 -6.66 -19.02
C VAL A 8 7.04 -7.07 -17.66
N ASP A 9 8.19 -6.52 -17.30
CA ASP A 9 8.86 -6.80 -16.04
C ASP A 9 8.51 -5.68 -15.05
N VAL A 10 7.43 -5.89 -14.29
CA VAL A 10 7.06 -4.98 -13.18
C VAL A 10 7.75 -5.53 -11.93
N PRO A 11 8.80 -4.86 -11.41
CA PRO A 11 9.48 -5.32 -10.22
C PRO A 11 8.63 -5.11 -8.96
N ASP A 12 8.86 -5.93 -7.94
CA ASP A 12 8.37 -5.66 -6.59
C ASP A 12 9.04 -4.38 -6.04
N VAL A 13 8.38 -3.72 -5.07
CA VAL A 13 8.91 -2.56 -4.37
C VAL A 13 10.25 -2.89 -3.69
N ALA A 14 10.36 -4.05 -3.03
CA ALA A 14 11.59 -4.44 -2.33
C ALA A 14 12.76 -4.71 -3.28
N ASP A 15 12.48 -5.25 -4.48
CA ASP A 15 13.50 -5.47 -5.52
C ASP A 15 13.96 -4.15 -6.15
N PHE A 16 13.04 -3.21 -6.33
CA PHE A 16 13.33 -1.91 -6.94
C PHE A 16 14.04 -0.95 -5.97
N PHE A 17 13.71 -1.03 -4.68
CA PHE A 17 14.27 -0.28 -3.56
C PHE A 17 14.89 -1.22 -2.51
N PRO A 18 16.08 -1.81 -2.77
CA PRO A 18 16.63 -2.88 -1.92
C PRO A 18 16.88 -2.48 -0.46
N ASP A 19 17.06 -1.19 -0.16
CA ASP A 19 17.30 -0.68 1.20
C ASP A 19 16.07 -0.83 2.14
N VAL A 20 14.88 -1.10 1.59
CA VAL A 20 13.64 -1.30 2.35
C VAL A 20 13.26 -2.79 2.51
N SER A 21 14.03 -3.71 1.91
CA SER A 21 13.68 -5.15 1.86
C SER A 21 13.48 -5.80 3.23
N ASP A 22 14.26 -5.40 4.24
CA ASP A 22 14.11 -5.91 5.61
C ASP A 22 12.99 -5.23 6.42
N ASP A 23 12.42 -4.13 5.91
CA ASP A 23 11.41 -3.32 6.59
C ASP A 23 10.65 -2.38 5.64
N LEU A 24 9.47 -2.80 5.22
CA LEU A 24 8.63 -2.05 4.28
C LEU A 24 8.05 -0.76 4.88
N SER A 25 8.14 -0.56 6.20
CA SER A 25 7.79 0.71 6.82
C SER A 25 8.74 1.86 6.45
N LYS A 26 9.86 1.56 5.78
CA LYS A 26 10.79 2.56 5.24
C LYS A 26 10.40 3.07 3.86
N VAL A 27 9.43 2.44 3.20
CA VAL A 27 8.91 2.93 1.92
C VAL A 27 8.18 4.24 2.14
N THR A 28 8.57 5.25 1.38
CA THR A 28 8.00 6.60 1.47
C THR A 28 6.99 6.84 0.37
N TRP A 29 5.90 7.52 0.72
CA TRP A 29 4.76 7.76 -0.14
C TRP A 29 4.57 9.25 -0.36
N ALA A 30 4.23 9.63 -1.59
CA ALA A 30 3.53 10.87 -1.86
C ALA A 30 2.07 10.53 -2.17
N HIS A 31 1.18 11.00 -1.31
CA HIS A 31 -0.25 10.74 -1.37
C HIS A 31 -0.95 11.79 -2.24
N ALA A 32 -1.98 11.38 -3.00
CA ALA A 32 -2.85 12.25 -3.80
C ALA A 32 -2.10 13.17 -4.77
N VAL A 33 -1.12 12.63 -5.52
CA VAL A 33 -0.31 13.35 -6.52
C VAL A 33 -1.14 13.62 -7.79
N ASN A 34 -2.10 14.55 -7.66
CA ASN A 34 -3.20 14.75 -8.60
C ASN A 34 -3.06 16.00 -9.48
N SER A 35 -1.98 16.76 -9.36
CA SER A 35 -1.73 17.97 -10.15
C SER A 35 -0.37 17.95 -10.84
N LYS A 36 -0.17 18.80 -11.86
CA LYS A 36 1.17 18.97 -12.45
C LYS A 36 2.20 19.46 -11.43
N GLU A 37 1.79 20.33 -10.52
CA GLU A 37 2.68 20.87 -9.47
C GLU A 37 3.16 19.77 -8.52
N ASP A 38 2.25 18.88 -8.09
CA ASP A 38 2.60 17.75 -7.25
C ASP A 38 3.54 16.78 -8.00
N VAL A 39 3.24 16.48 -9.27
CA VAL A 39 4.11 15.64 -10.10
C VAL A 39 5.52 16.22 -10.20
N ASP A 40 5.67 17.50 -10.54
CA ASP A 40 6.98 18.15 -10.63
C ASP A 40 7.72 18.13 -9.29
N THR A 41 6.99 18.35 -8.19
CA THR A 41 7.52 18.33 -6.82
C THR A 41 8.05 16.95 -6.43
N TYR A 42 7.22 15.91 -6.52
CA TYR A 42 7.55 14.58 -5.99
C TYR A 42 8.42 13.74 -6.95
N LEU A 43 8.43 14.05 -8.25
CA LEU A 43 9.46 13.52 -9.16
C LEU A 43 10.83 14.18 -8.94
N GLY A 44 10.85 15.42 -8.46
CA GLY A 44 12.06 16.15 -8.10
C GLY A 44 12.69 15.72 -6.78
N ASP A 45 11.87 15.29 -5.81
CA ASP A 45 12.31 14.82 -4.50
C ASP A 45 12.96 13.43 -4.56
N ASN A 46 14.17 13.26 -4.04
CA ASN A 46 14.83 11.95 -4.00
C ASN A 46 14.38 11.06 -2.83
N SER A 47 13.65 11.62 -1.85
CA SER A 47 13.21 10.87 -0.67
C SER A 47 11.91 10.09 -0.91
N THR A 48 11.05 10.56 -1.81
CA THR A 48 9.80 9.90 -2.20
C THR A 48 10.05 8.66 -3.07
N MET A 49 9.52 7.50 -2.68
CA MET A 49 9.67 6.24 -3.43
C MET A 49 8.44 5.92 -4.28
N MET A 50 7.25 5.94 -3.68
CA MET A 50 5.98 5.59 -4.32
C MET A 50 5.11 6.84 -4.48
N LEU A 51 4.54 7.03 -5.67
CA LEU A 51 3.55 8.07 -5.96
C LEU A 51 2.17 7.43 -6.04
N GLU A 52 1.25 7.86 -5.19
CA GLU A 52 -0.16 7.50 -5.25
C GLU A 52 -0.94 8.64 -5.91
N ALA A 53 -1.86 8.30 -6.82
CA ALA A 53 -2.70 9.28 -7.49
C ALA A 53 -4.10 8.71 -7.76
N ASP A 54 -5.11 9.55 -7.52
CA ASP A 54 -6.52 9.24 -7.71
C ASP A 54 -6.92 9.41 -9.17
N ILE A 55 -7.71 8.48 -9.71
CA ILE A 55 -8.14 8.48 -11.10
C ILE A 55 -9.66 8.47 -11.17
N MET A 56 -10.21 9.41 -11.93
CA MET A 56 -11.65 9.48 -12.20
C MET A 56 -11.95 10.04 -13.60
N PRO A 57 -13.16 9.81 -14.14
CA PRO A 57 -13.59 10.43 -15.38
C PRO A 57 -13.77 11.94 -15.20
N GLY A 58 -13.16 12.72 -16.09
CA GLY A 58 -13.25 14.17 -16.04
C GLY A 58 -12.70 14.84 -17.29
N ARG A 59 -12.31 16.12 -17.15
CA ARG A 59 -11.78 16.94 -18.25
C ARG A 59 -10.53 17.69 -17.83
N LEU A 60 -9.70 18.04 -18.80
CA LEU A 60 -8.61 18.97 -18.56
C LEU A 60 -9.16 20.40 -18.37
N THR A 61 -8.49 21.23 -17.57
CA THR A 61 -8.87 22.63 -17.30
C THR A 61 -9.16 23.45 -18.56
N ASP A 62 -8.41 23.21 -19.64
CA ASP A 62 -8.53 23.95 -20.91
C ASP A 62 -9.32 23.18 -21.99
N ALA A 63 -9.98 22.08 -21.64
CA ALA A 63 -10.76 21.28 -22.57
C ALA A 63 -12.13 21.91 -22.88
N ASP A 64 -12.71 21.51 -24.01
CA ASP A 64 -14.11 21.82 -24.34
C ASP A 64 -15.03 21.24 -23.24
N PRO A 65 -15.87 22.06 -22.57
CA PRO A 65 -16.83 21.58 -21.57
C PRO A 65 -17.79 20.50 -22.09
N GLU A 66 -18.06 20.48 -23.39
CA GLU A 66 -18.92 19.49 -24.05
C GLU A 66 -18.13 18.30 -24.64
N GLY A 67 -16.81 18.30 -24.50
CA GLY A 67 -15.94 17.22 -24.94
C GLY A 67 -16.15 15.91 -24.17
N PRO A 68 -15.63 14.79 -24.69
CA PRO A 68 -15.71 13.50 -23.98
C PRO A 68 -14.96 13.57 -22.65
N LEU A 69 -15.42 12.79 -21.68
CA LEU A 69 -14.65 12.55 -20.46
C LEU A 69 -13.45 11.68 -20.78
N ILE A 70 -12.33 11.97 -20.14
CA ILE A 70 -11.11 11.17 -20.18
C ILE A 70 -10.68 10.82 -18.75
N PRO A 71 -9.80 9.84 -18.56
CA PRO A 71 -9.19 9.62 -17.26
C PRO A 71 -8.28 10.80 -16.88
N ILE A 72 -8.58 11.43 -15.75
CA ILE A 72 -7.79 12.53 -15.16
C ILE A 72 -7.29 12.16 -13.77
N MET A 73 -6.21 12.80 -13.32
CA MET A 73 -5.80 12.66 -11.93
C MET A 73 -6.62 13.61 -11.06
N ALA A 74 -7.50 13.06 -10.23
CA ALA A 74 -8.39 13.80 -9.37
C ALA A 74 -9.08 12.88 -8.35
N HIS A 75 -9.26 13.39 -7.13
CA HIS A 75 -10.13 12.78 -6.13
C HIS A 75 -11.54 13.37 -6.21
N PRO A 76 -12.63 12.57 -6.12
CA PRO A 76 -13.98 13.07 -6.04
C PRO A 76 -14.16 14.14 -4.92
N PRO A 77 -14.95 15.20 -5.15
CA PRO A 77 -15.85 15.43 -6.29
C PRO A 77 -15.21 16.21 -7.45
N ILE A 78 -13.87 16.30 -7.53
CA ILE A 78 -13.18 17.11 -8.54
C ILE A 78 -13.27 16.43 -9.92
N VAL A 79 -13.95 17.06 -10.88
CA VAL A 79 -14.14 16.50 -12.24
C VAL A 79 -13.34 17.23 -13.33
N VAL A 80 -12.49 18.17 -12.92
CA VAL A 80 -11.60 18.95 -13.79
C VAL A 80 -10.21 18.96 -13.18
N SER A 81 -9.19 18.62 -13.96
CA SER A 81 -7.79 18.60 -13.51
C SER A 81 -6.88 19.26 -14.55
N ASP A 82 -5.72 19.73 -14.12
CA ASP A 82 -4.71 20.25 -15.06
C ASP A 82 -3.84 19.13 -15.66
N ILE A 83 -4.01 17.89 -15.21
CA ILE A 83 -3.25 16.72 -15.64
C ILE A 83 -4.17 15.51 -15.95
N SER A 84 -3.92 14.86 -17.08
CA SER A 84 -4.59 13.60 -17.42
C SER A 84 -3.79 12.41 -16.90
N PHE A 85 -4.43 11.24 -16.81
CA PHE A 85 -3.74 9.99 -16.51
C PHE A 85 -2.54 9.74 -17.46
N GLU A 86 -2.74 9.93 -18.76
CA GLU A 86 -1.68 9.71 -19.75
C GLU A 86 -0.48 10.65 -19.54
N MET A 87 -0.74 11.91 -19.20
CA MET A 87 0.31 12.88 -18.91
C MET A 87 1.11 12.48 -17.67
N TRP A 88 0.41 12.09 -16.61
CA TRP A 88 1.01 11.66 -15.35
C TRP A 88 1.89 10.43 -15.53
N ILE A 89 1.38 9.36 -16.14
CA ILE A 89 2.17 8.12 -16.32
C ILE A 89 3.36 8.34 -17.25
N THR A 90 3.21 9.20 -18.27
CA THR A 90 4.33 9.58 -19.15
C THR A 90 5.42 10.32 -18.37
N ALA A 91 5.06 11.18 -17.41
CA ALA A 91 6.01 11.87 -16.55
C ALA A 91 6.75 10.90 -15.61
N VAL A 92 6.05 9.94 -15.00
CA VAL A 92 6.66 8.91 -14.14
C VAL A 92 7.61 8.00 -14.93
N ILE A 93 7.20 7.55 -16.12
CA ILE A 93 8.07 6.78 -17.02
C ILE A 93 9.33 7.58 -17.34
N LYS A 94 9.19 8.84 -17.76
CA LYS A 94 10.31 9.70 -18.10
C LYS A 94 11.26 9.89 -16.92
N ALA A 95 10.74 10.12 -15.72
CA ALA A 95 11.57 10.27 -14.53
C ALA A 95 12.38 9.02 -14.22
N ASN A 96 11.79 7.83 -14.39
CA ASN A 96 12.51 6.57 -14.23
C ASN A 96 13.60 6.36 -15.29
N GLN A 97 13.32 6.68 -16.55
CA GLN A 97 14.32 6.67 -17.63
C GLN A 97 15.47 7.66 -17.35
N ASP A 98 15.17 8.78 -16.69
CA ASP A 98 16.14 9.78 -16.24
C ASP A 98 16.82 9.38 -14.90
N GLY A 99 16.54 8.19 -14.35
CA GLY A 99 17.23 7.61 -13.19
C GLY A 99 16.64 7.98 -11.82
N LYS A 100 15.43 8.54 -11.75
CA LYS A 100 14.82 9.03 -10.50
C LYS A 100 14.26 7.96 -9.56
N LYS A 101 14.06 6.74 -10.05
CA LYS A 101 13.47 5.59 -9.32
C LYS A 101 12.17 5.92 -8.58
N LYS A 102 11.03 5.75 -9.26
CA LYS A 102 9.69 6.03 -8.74
C LYS A 102 8.74 4.88 -9.04
N GLY A 103 8.05 4.37 -8.03
CA GLY A 103 6.90 3.49 -8.23
C GLY A 103 5.60 4.28 -8.34
N ALA A 104 4.56 3.63 -8.84
CA ALA A 104 3.25 4.21 -9.10
C ALA A 104 2.14 3.36 -8.49
N LYS A 105 1.26 3.97 -7.71
CA LYS A 105 0.01 3.40 -7.20
C LYS A 105 -1.17 4.18 -7.78
N LEU A 106 -1.96 3.51 -8.61
CA LEU A 106 -3.04 4.12 -9.38
C LEU A 106 -4.38 3.83 -8.69
N ASP A 107 -4.95 4.82 -8.02
CA ASP A 107 -6.18 4.67 -7.24
C ASP A 107 -7.43 5.02 -8.05
N PHE A 108 -8.07 3.99 -8.60
CA PHE A 108 -9.27 4.13 -9.40
C PHE A 108 -10.49 4.38 -8.51
N LYS A 109 -11.14 5.53 -8.74
CA LYS A 109 -12.38 5.92 -8.03
C LYS A 109 -13.64 5.57 -8.81
N ASP A 110 -13.50 5.16 -10.06
CA ASP A 110 -14.62 4.85 -10.95
C ASP A 110 -14.22 3.77 -11.97
N ILE A 111 -15.06 2.74 -12.12
CA ILE A 111 -14.81 1.63 -13.05
C ILE A 111 -14.77 2.05 -14.52
N THR A 112 -15.45 3.14 -14.88
CA THR A 112 -15.63 3.58 -16.28
C THR A 112 -14.34 4.02 -16.95
N VAL A 113 -13.30 4.33 -16.18
CA VAL A 113 -11.98 4.76 -16.69
C VAL A 113 -10.89 3.69 -16.61
N VAL A 114 -11.17 2.56 -15.93
CA VAL A 114 -10.15 1.51 -15.67
C VAL A 114 -9.63 0.91 -16.97
N GLU A 115 -10.51 0.49 -17.87
CA GLU A 115 -10.10 -0.13 -19.15
C GLU A 115 -9.31 0.84 -20.03
N ASP A 116 -9.72 2.12 -20.08
CA ASP A 116 -9.01 3.15 -20.85
C ASP A 116 -7.61 3.41 -20.30
N CYS A 117 -7.46 3.48 -18.97
CA CYS A 117 -6.14 3.61 -18.33
C CYS A 117 -5.25 2.39 -18.60
N LEU A 118 -5.81 1.18 -18.50
CA LEU A 118 -5.06 -0.05 -18.78
C LEU A 118 -4.65 -0.16 -20.25
N LYS A 119 -5.46 0.31 -21.20
CA LYS A 119 -5.06 0.43 -22.62
C LYS A 119 -3.91 1.41 -22.82
N ILE A 120 -3.95 2.57 -22.15
CA ILE A 120 -2.86 3.56 -22.17
C ILE A 120 -1.58 2.95 -21.60
N LEU A 121 -1.65 2.28 -20.45
CA LEU A 121 -0.53 1.58 -19.85
C LEU A 121 0.01 0.51 -20.79
N LYS A 122 -0.87 -0.30 -21.41
CA LYS A 122 -0.46 -1.39 -22.32
C LYS A 122 0.31 -0.85 -23.52
N GLY A 123 -0.09 0.30 -24.04
CA GLY A 123 0.62 1.01 -25.11
C GLY A 123 2.03 1.48 -24.72
N LYS A 124 2.32 1.60 -23.42
CA LYS A 124 3.60 2.04 -22.86
C LYS A 124 4.32 0.93 -22.07
N ALA A 125 3.85 -0.31 -22.15
CA ALA A 125 4.24 -1.36 -21.21
C ALA A 125 5.73 -1.70 -21.23
N ASN A 126 6.41 -1.55 -22.38
CA ASN A 126 7.85 -1.77 -22.49
C ASN A 126 8.70 -0.72 -21.74
N ASP A 127 8.10 0.42 -21.39
CA ASP A 127 8.77 1.49 -20.64
C ASP A 127 8.46 1.44 -19.13
N ILE A 128 7.57 0.54 -18.71
CA ILE A 128 7.22 0.32 -17.31
C ILE A 128 8.18 -0.72 -16.74
N SER A 129 9.17 -0.23 -15.99
CA SER A 129 10.23 -1.02 -15.34
C SER A 129 10.37 -0.68 -13.86
N PHE A 130 9.25 -0.27 -13.25
CA PHE A 130 9.13 0.19 -11.87
C PHE A 130 7.88 -0.42 -11.23
N PRO A 131 7.78 -0.44 -9.89
CA PRO A 131 6.62 -1.00 -9.20
C PRO A 131 5.34 -0.29 -9.65
N LEU A 132 4.37 -1.07 -10.14
CA LEU A 132 3.07 -0.59 -10.61
C LEU A 132 1.97 -1.27 -9.81
N TRP A 133 1.20 -0.49 -9.08
CA TRP A 133 0.09 -0.95 -8.26
C TRP A 133 -1.23 -0.43 -8.83
N LEU A 134 -2.21 -1.33 -8.93
CA LEU A 134 -3.57 -1.02 -9.37
C LEU A 134 -4.48 -1.04 -8.15
N ASN A 135 -4.89 0.13 -7.69
CA ASN A 135 -5.64 0.31 -6.46
C ASN A 135 -7.12 0.61 -6.72
N ALA A 136 -8.00 -0.01 -5.93
CA ALA A 136 -9.41 0.38 -5.87
C ALA A 136 -10.06 -0.12 -4.57
N ASP A 137 -11.00 0.67 -4.06
CA ASP A 137 -11.96 0.20 -3.06
C ASP A 137 -13.07 -0.60 -3.77
N ILE A 138 -13.01 -1.93 -3.68
CA ILE A 138 -13.90 -2.83 -4.43
C ILE A 138 -15.02 -3.45 -3.57
N LEU A 139 -14.92 -3.31 -2.24
CA LEU A 139 -15.93 -3.80 -1.30
C LEU A 139 -16.39 -2.70 -0.33
N LYS A 140 -17.53 -2.91 0.34
CA LYS A 140 -18.01 -1.99 1.38
C LYS A 140 -17.25 -2.24 2.67
N GLY A 141 -16.73 -1.16 3.26
CA GLY A 141 -15.96 -1.22 4.49
C GLY A 141 -16.75 -0.86 5.74
N PRO A 142 -16.03 -0.72 6.87
CA PRO A 142 -16.59 -0.27 8.14
C PRO A 142 -17.29 1.10 8.02
N VAL A 143 -18.21 1.37 8.96
CA VAL A 143 -18.93 2.67 9.10
C VAL A 143 -19.91 2.98 7.96
N GLY A 144 -20.12 2.05 7.02
CA GLY A 144 -21.23 2.12 6.06
C GLY A 144 -21.16 3.32 5.14
N ASP A 145 -20.00 3.52 4.49
CA ASP A 145 -19.86 4.57 3.49
C ASP A 145 -20.93 4.46 2.39
N THR A 146 -21.56 5.58 2.09
CA THR A 146 -22.58 5.69 1.05
C THR A 146 -21.99 5.63 -0.36
N ARG A 147 -20.69 5.89 -0.53
CA ARG A 147 -20.00 5.78 -1.83
C ARG A 147 -20.01 4.34 -2.31
N ASP A 148 -20.45 4.11 -3.54
CA ASP A 148 -20.41 2.78 -4.12
C ASP A 148 -18.96 2.36 -4.41
N PRO A 149 -18.56 1.12 -4.06
CA PRO A 149 -17.26 0.59 -4.45
C PRO A 149 -17.13 0.50 -5.96
N VAL A 150 -15.89 0.47 -6.44
CA VAL A 150 -15.59 0.08 -7.81
C VAL A 150 -16.07 -1.36 -8.02
N ASP A 151 -16.68 -1.63 -9.18
CA ASP A 151 -17.17 -2.97 -9.54
C ASP A 151 -16.03 -4.00 -9.49
N ALA A 152 -16.02 -4.83 -8.45
CA ALA A 152 -14.97 -5.80 -8.17
C ALA A 152 -14.75 -6.78 -9.34
N ASP A 153 -15.86 -7.26 -9.92
CA ASP A 153 -15.84 -8.26 -10.98
C ASP A 153 -15.09 -7.73 -12.21
N LYS A 154 -15.48 -6.53 -12.65
CA LYS A 154 -14.85 -5.86 -13.80
C LYS A 154 -13.43 -5.42 -13.49
N PHE A 155 -13.19 -4.83 -12.33
CA PHE A 155 -11.87 -4.31 -11.96
C PHE A 155 -10.82 -5.42 -11.97
N LEU A 156 -11.07 -6.52 -11.24
CA LEU A 156 -10.15 -7.65 -11.16
C LEU A 156 -9.93 -8.29 -12.54
N THR A 157 -11.01 -8.47 -13.32
CA THR A 157 -10.93 -9.07 -14.66
C THR A 157 -10.05 -8.24 -15.60
N LEU A 158 -10.24 -6.91 -15.62
CA LEU A 158 -9.46 -6.00 -16.44
C LEU A 158 -7.99 -5.96 -15.99
N CYS A 159 -7.72 -5.90 -14.68
CA CYS A 159 -6.35 -5.88 -14.17
C CYS A 159 -5.59 -7.15 -14.57
N MET A 160 -6.20 -8.33 -14.42
CA MET A 160 -5.61 -9.61 -14.80
C MET A 160 -5.40 -9.74 -16.32
N GLU A 161 -6.32 -9.20 -17.12
CA GLU A 161 -6.21 -9.25 -18.58
C GLU A 161 -5.07 -8.38 -19.10
N TYR A 162 -4.95 -7.14 -18.59
CA TYR A 162 -4.02 -6.17 -19.15
C TYR A 162 -2.64 -6.17 -18.47
N PHE A 163 -2.61 -6.35 -17.14
CA PHE A 163 -1.43 -6.22 -16.27
C PHE A 163 -1.37 -7.28 -15.15
N PRO A 164 -1.31 -8.59 -15.48
CA PRO A 164 -1.23 -9.68 -14.49
C PRO A 164 0.06 -9.70 -13.65
N GLN A 165 1.01 -8.81 -13.92
CA GLN A 165 2.27 -8.64 -13.19
C GLN A 165 2.24 -7.44 -12.22
N ALA A 166 1.22 -6.58 -12.30
CA ALA A 166 1.07 -5.46 -11.36
C ALA A 166 0.55 -5.96 -10.01
N THR A 167 0.92 -5.28 -8.92
CA THR A 167 0.34 -5.54 -7.60
C THR A 167 -1.10 -5.02 -7.57
N LEU A 168 -2.03 -5.84 -7.12
CA LEU A 168 -3.39 -5.40 -6.80
C LEU A 168 -3.42 -4.80 -5.40
N SER A 169 -3.93 -3.58 -5.27
CA SER A 169 -4.11 -2.89 -4.00
C SER A 169 -5.61 -2.71 -3.75
N VAL A 170 -6.25 -3.77 -3.26
CA VAL A 170 -7.73 -3.84 -3.21
C VAL A 170 -8.25 -3.64 -1.80
N GLY A 171 -9.10 -2.63 -1.65
CA GLY A 171 -9.55 -2.13 -0.37
C GLY A 171 -11.07 -2.13 -0.21
N TRP A 172 -11.49 -1.40 0.81
CA TRP A 172 -12.89 -1.22 1.15
C TRP A 172 -13.19 0.27 1.23
N THR A 173 -14.38 0.67 0.77
CA THR A 173 -14.84 2.04 0.96
C THR A 173 -14.98 2.32 2.46
N THR A 174 -14.25 3.32 2.96
CA THR A 174 -14.29 3.70 4.38
C THR A 174 -14.70 5.16 4.55
N LYS A 175 -15.32 5.43 5.68
CA LYS A 175 -15.58 6.79 6.16
C LYS A 175 -15.01 6.92 7.56
N TYR A 176 -14.51 8.11 7.89
CA TYR A 176 -14.17 8.47 9.26
C TYR A 176 -14.96 9.72 9.64
N THR A 177 -15.91 9.55 10.55
CA THR A 177 -16.54 10.60 11.33
C THR A 177 -16.30 10.31 12.81
N THR A 178 -15.57 11.19 13.51
CA THR A 178 -15.21 11.05 14.94
C THR A 178 -16.36 10.68 15.90
N SER A 179 -17.62 10.79 15.46
CA SER A 179 -18.83 10.34 16.17
C SER A 179 -19.13 8.84 16.09
N ASP A 180 -18.78 8.17 14.99
CA ASP A 180 -19.24 6.80 14.67
C ASP A 180 -18.09 5.79 14.52
N ASP A 181 -16.84 6.25 14.64
CA ASP A 181 -15.66 5.43 14.34
C ASP A 181 -15.00 4.78 15.56
N GLU A 182 -15.43 5.11 16.78
CA GLU A 182 -14.85 4.58 18.01
C GLU A 182 -14.97 3.05 18.10
N ASP A 183 -15.95 2.46 17.42
CA ASP A 183 -16.17 1.01 17.33
C ASP A 183 -15.89 0.44 15.94
N ALA A 184 -15.40 1.25 15.00
CA ALA A 184 -15.16 0.82 13.63
C ALA A 184 -13.95 -0.13 13.55
N LEU A 185 -14.16 -1.27 12.86
CA LEU A 185 -13.16 -2.32 12.64
C LEU A 185 -13.43 -3.08 11.34
N TYR A 186 -12.39 -3.67 10.77
CA TYR A 186 -12.52 -4.71 9.75
C TYR A 186 -12.95 -5.99 10.43
N THR A 187 -14.22 -6.36 10.29
CA THR A 187 -14.79 -7.56 10.92
C THR A 187 -14.34 -8.83 10.19
N LYS A 188 -14.49 -9.99 10.84
CA LYS A 188 -14.26 -11.29 10.21
C LYS A 188 -15.02 -11.46 8.89
N ALA A 189 -16.30 -11.09 8.87
CA ALA A 189 -17.12 -11.18 7.66
C ALA A 189 -16.60 -10.28 6.54
N THR A 190 -16.12 -9.07 6.89
CA THR A 190 -15.56 -8.11 5.93
C THR A 190 -14.30 -8.63 5.25
N VAL A 191 -13.41 -9.30 6.00
CA VAL A 191 -12.19 -9.89 5.45
C VAL A 191 -12.45 -11.21 4.71
N GLU A 192 -13.42 -12.03 5.16
CA GLU A 192 -13.85 -13.24 4.44
C GLU A 192 -14.48 -12.91 3.07
N GLU A 193 -15.22 -11.82 2.97
CA GLU A 193 -15.79 -11.35 1.70
C GLU A 193 -14.68 -10.97 0.70
N MET A 194 -13.61 -10.33 1.16
CA MET A 194 -12.45 -10.02 0.33
C MET A 194 -11.76 -11.29 -0.18
N VAL A 195 -11.50 -12.25 0.72
CA VAL A 195 -10.91 -13.55 0.35
C VAL A 195 -11.78 -14.24 -0.71
N THR A 196 -13.08 -14.34 -0.47
CA THR A 196 -14.03 -14.97 -1.41
C THR A 196 -13.99 -14.29 -2.78
N THR A 197 -13.98 -12.96 -2.80
CA THR A 197 -13.94 -12.16 -4.04
C THR A 197 -12.68 -12.44 -4.87
N LEU A 198 -11.51 -12.57 -4.21
CA LEU A 198 -10.24 -12.88 -4.87
C LEU A 198 -10.18 -14.33 -5.37
N GLU A 199 -10.67 -15.28 -4.57
CA GLU A 199 -10.72 -16.70 -4.92
C GLU A 199 -11.64 -16.96 -6.12
N GLU A 200 -12.83 -16.38 -6.13
CA GLU A 200 -13.79 -16.52 -7.25
C GLU A 200 -13.20 -16.01 -8.57
N LYS A 201 -12.31 -15.02 -8.51
CA LYS A 201 -11.58 -14.47 -9.67
C LYS A 201 -10.28 -15.19 -9.99
N ASN A 202 -9.85 -16.14 -9.18
CA ASN A 202 -8.57 -16.83 -9.32
C ASN A 202 -7.40 -15.84 -9.43
N VAL A 203 -7.41 -14.81 -8.57
CA VAL A 203 -6.35 -13.81 -8.55
C VAL A 203 -5.02 -14.48 -8.21
N ALA A 204 -4.04 -14.33 -9.12
CA ALA A 204 -2.67 -14.82 -8.95
C ALA A 204 -1.63 -13.69 -8.89
N GLN A 205 -2.09 -12.43 -9.00
CA GLN A 205 -1.26 -11.24 -8.84
C GLN A 205 -0.80 -11.09 -7.38
N PRO A 206 0.34 -10.42 -7.12
CA PRO A 206 0.65 -9.94 -5.79
C PRO A 206 -0.47 -9.04 -5.27
N VAL A 207 -0.81 -9.17 -3.98
CA VAL A 207 -1.91 -8.42 -3.36
C VAL A 207 -1.40 -7.62 -2.16
N THR A 208 -1.87 -6.39 -2.04
CA THR A 208 -1.82 -5.62 -0.81
C THR A 208 -3.23 -5.18 -0.41
N PHE A 209 -3.50 -5.12 0.88
CA PHE A 209 -4.77 -4.66 1.42
C PHE A 209 -4.60 -3.25 2.01
N PRO A 210 -5.22 -2.21 1.43
CA PRO A 210 -5.29 -0.88 2.02
C PRO A 210 -6.16 -0.89 3.28
N ILE A 211 -5.53 -0.67 4.45
CA ILE A 211 -6.18 -0.64 5.75
C ILE A 211 -6.12 0.76 6.32
N ARG A 212 -7.27 1.33 6.67
CA ARG A 212 -7.32 2.65 7.30
C ARG A 212 -6.76 2.58 8.72
N ALA A 213 -5.76 3.40 9.02
CA ALA A 213 -4.98 3.39 10.26
C ALA A 213 -5.85 3.49 11.51
N ALA A 214 -6.91 4.30 11.46
CA ALA A 214 -7.84 4.51 12.58
C ALA A 214 -8.55 3.22 13.05
N PHE A 215 -8.64 2.19 12.20
CA PHE A 215 -9.36 0.95 12.51
C PHE A 215 -8.42 -0.20 12.89
N VAL A 216 -7.12 -0.03 12.73
CA VAL A 216 -6.10 -1.05 13.07
C VAL A 216 -6.21 -1.55 14.51
N PRO A 217 -6.38 -0.69 15.56
CA PRO A 217 -6.38 -1.14 16.95
C PRO A 217 -7.40 -2.22 17.29
N ARG A 218 -8.52 -2.24 16.55
CA ARG A 218 -9.65 -3.15 16.75
C ARG A 218 -9.68 -4.29 15.73
N SER A 219 -8.74 -4.31 14.78
CA SER A 219 -8.79 -5.21 13.63
C SER A 219 -7.65 -6.23 13.60
N LEU A 220 -6.67 -6.17 14.51
CA LEU A 220 -5.44 -6.98 14.48
C LEU A 220 -5.68 -8.47 14.19
N ASP A 221 -6.52 -9.15 14.96
CA ASP A 221 -6.79 -10.58 14.77
C ASP A 221 -7.39 -10.92 13.39
N ASN A 222 -8.24 -10.03 12.85
CA ASN A 222 -8.85 -10.25 11.53
C ASN A 222 -7.88 -9.93 10.38
N LEU A 223 -6.98 -8.97 10.59
CA LEU A 223 -5.93 -8.62 9.62
C LEU A 223 -4.85 -9.70 9.56
N ASP A 224 -4.46 -10.25 10.71
CA ASP A 224 -3.58 -11.41 10.81
C ASP A 224 -4.16 -12.61 10.06
N TRP A 225 -5.42 -12.96 10.34
CA TRP A 225 -6.10 -14.01 9.61
C TRP A 225 -6.18 -13.76 8.10
N LEU A 226 -6.39 -12.50 7.68
CA LEU A 226 -6.49 -12.15 6.26
C LEU A 226 -5.18 -12.45 5.52
N VAL A 227 -4.04 -12.02 6.07
CA VAL A 227 -2.74 -12.26 5.44
C VAL A 227 -2.29 -13.72 5.54
N GLU A 228 -2.69 -14.45 6.58
CA GLU A 228 -2.47 -15.90 6.64
C GLU A 228 -3.29 -16.65 5.58
N THR A 229 -4.48 -16.16 5.26
CA THR A 229 -5.41 -16.79 4.31
C THR A 229 -5.07 -16.47 2.86
N VAL A 230 -4.56 -15.27 2.60
CA VAL A 230 -4.04 -14.85 1.29
C VAL A 230 -2.52 -14.79 1.39
N PRO A 231 -1.81 -15.93 1.22
CA PRO A 231 -0.37 -15.98 1.40
C PRO A 231 0.35 -15.04 0.44
N ASP A 232 1.53 -14.58 0.86
CA ASP A 232 2.37 -13.62 0.13
C ASP A 232 1.71 -12.24 -0.11
N SER A 233 0.58 -11.97 0.54
CA SER A 233 -0.02 -10.64 0.55
C SER A 233 0.61 -9.72 1.60
N THR A 234 0.42 -8.42 1.41
CA THR A 234 0.89 -7.38 2.32
C THR A 234 -0.26 -6.50 2.81
N ILE A 235 0.00 -5.67 3.81
CA ILE A 235 -0.91 -4.60 4.24
C ILE A 235 -0.30 -3.25 3.89
N THR A 236 -1.11 -2.34 3.36
CA THR A 236 -0.77 -0.92 3.27
C THR A 236 -1.64 -0.12 4.21
N VAL A 237 -1.08 0.30 5.34
CA VAL A 237 -1.77 1.17 6.29
C VAL A 237 -1.80 2.58 5.69
N TRP A 238 -2.98 3.16 5.55
CA TRP A 238 -3.16 4.54 5.08
C TRP A 238 -3.99 5.36 6.06
N SER A 239 -3.84 6.69 6.03
CA SER A 239 -4.57 7.58 6.95
C SER A 239 -4.82 8.95 6.33
N SER A 240 -5.92 9.60 6.70
CA SER A 240 -6.12 11.03 6.42
C SER A 240 -5.52 11.89 7.54
N GLU A 241 -5.20 13.16 7.27
CA GLU A 241 -4.76 14.11 8.31
C GLU A 241 -5.76 14.24 9.46
N SER A 242 -7.05 14.03 9.17
CA SER A 242 -8.15 14.14 10.15
C SER A 242 -8.37 12.89 10.99
N ASP A 243 -7.75 11.77 10.62
CA ASP A 243 -7.91 10.50 11.33
C ASP A 243 -7.15 10.54 12.66
N THR A 244 -7.76 9.98 13.71
CA THR A 244 -7.03 9.72 14.95
C THR A 244 -6.35 8.36 14.84
N VAL A 245 -5.02 8.35 14.98
CA VAL A 245 -4.20 7.15 14.80
C VAL A 245 -3.56 6.73 16.12
N ASP A 246 -3.67 5.44 16.43
CA ASP A 246 -2.93 4.81 17.53
C ASP A 246 -1.61 4.25 17.00
N ILE A 247 -0.52 4.99 17.24
CA ILE A 247 0.82 4.62 16.81
C ILE A 247 1.28 3.28 17.40
N GLN A 248 0.87 2.94 18.63
CA GLN A 248 1.27 1.67 19.25
C GLN A 248 0.58 0.49 18.59
N ALA A 249 -0.68 0.65 18.20
CA ALA A 249 -1.38 -0.36 17.41
C ALA A 249 -0.76 -0.55 16.02
N LEU A 250 -0.29 0.53 15.39
CA LEU A 250 0.44 0.44 14.12
C LEU A 250 1.73 -0.36 14.26
N LEU A 251 2.51 -0.13 15.32
CA LEU A 251 3.72 -0.91 15.60
C LEU A 251 3.39 -2.37 15.91
N ALA A 252 2.33 -2.62 16.68
CA ALA A 252 1.86 -3.96 16.99
C ALA A 252 1.46 -4.74 15.73
N LEU A 253 0.77 -4.10 14.78
CA LEU A 253 0.41 -4.72 13.49
C LEU A 253 1.65 -5.19 12.72
N ARG A 254 2.67 -4.34 12.60
CA ARG A 254 3.92 -4.70 11.90
C ARG A 254 4.69 -5.80 12.62
N SER A 255 4.69 -5.82 13.96
CA SER A 255 5.29 -6.92 14.72
C SER A 255 4.52 -8.23 14.59
N LEU A 256 3.18 -8.16 14.41
CA LEU A 256 2.32 -9.33 14.24
C LEU A 256 2.49 -9.95 12.85
N ILE A 257 2.40 -9.13 11.79
CA ILE A 257 2.36 -9.58 10.40
C ILE A 257 3.76 -9.81 9.81
N GLY A 258 4.73 -8.99 10.20
CA GLY A 258 6.07 -9.01 9.63
C GLY A 258 6.52 -7.64 9.16
N HIS A 259 7.80 -7.34 9.38
CA HIS A 259 8.40 -6.05 9.00
C HIS A 259 8.47 -5.89 7.47
N ASP A 260 8.58 -7.00 6.76
CA ASP A 260 8.64 -7.16 5.32
C ASP A 260 7.25 -7.33 4.67
N ALA A 261 6.16 -7.08 5.40
CA ALA A 261 4.80 -7.27 4.91
C ALA A 261 3.82 -6.11 5.23
N VAL A 262 4.30 -5.00 5.80
CA VAL A 262 3.45 -3.84 6.14
C VAL A 262 4.06 -2.51 5.68
N TYR A 263 3.35 -1.82 4.79
CA TYR A 263 3.63 -0.46 4.32
C TYR A 263 2.83 0.59 5.12
N TYR A 264 3.33 1.83 5.17
CA TYR A 264 2.68 2.95 5.85
C TYR A 264 2.65 4.22 4.98
N ASP A 265 1.47 4.51 4.41
CA ASP A 265 1.14 5.75 3.71
C ASP A 265 0.44 6.72 4.67
N LEU A 266 1.24 7.43 5.48
CA LEU A 266 0.76 8.30 6.55
C LEU A 266 1.05 9.78 6.25
N PRO A 267 0.16 10.71 6.63
CA PRO A 267 0.44 12.14 6.62
C PRO A 267 1.67 12.48 7.45
N GLU A 268 2.38 13.55 7.10
CA GLU A 268 3.71 13.91 7.64
C GLU A 268 3.78 13.87 9.17
N ASP A 269 2.83 14.50 9.88
CA ASP A 269 2.82 14.52 11.35
C ASP A 269 2.63 13.11 11.95
N GLN A 270 1.75 12.30 11.36
CA GLN A 270 1.48 10.94 11.81
C GLN A 270 2.65 10.00 11.50
N LYS A 271 3.24 10.14 10.30
CA LYS A 271 4.44 9.42 9.87
C LYS A 271 5.62 9.71 10.80
N LYS A 272 5.86 10.99 11.10
CA LYS A 272 6.92 11.39 12.03
C LYS A 272 6.74 10.76 13.42
N ALA A 273 5.52 10.80 13.96
CA ALA A 273 5.22 10.17 15.25
C ALA A 273 5.43 8.64 15.21
N PHE A 274 5.06 7.99 14.10
CA PHE A 274 5.30 6.57 13.89
C PHE A 274 6.80 6.23 13.82
N GLU A 275 7.58 6.99 13.04
CA GLU A 275 9.03 6.79 12.89
C GLU A 275 9.77 7.00 14.21
N GLU A 276 9.45 8.07 14.96
CA GLU A 276 10.02 8.33 16.28
C GLU A 276 9.77 7.17 17.25
N ALA A 277 8.55 6.60 17.24
CA ALA A 277 8.18 5.48 18.09
C ALA A 277 8.83 4.15 17.66
N ARG A 278 8.89 3.88 16.33
CA ARG A 278 9.57 2.72 15.75
C ARG A 278 11.05 2.71 16.09
N ASP A 279 11.72 3.83 15.90
CA ASP A 279 13.16 3.96 16.11
C ASP A 279 13.49 3.83 17.61
N ALA A 280 12.62 4.34 18.50
CA ALA A 280 12.74 4.14 19.94
C ALA A 280 12.63 2.65 20.33
N GLN A 281 11.70 1.88 19.76
CA GLN A 281 11.60 0.43 20.01
C GLN A 281 12.87 -0.30 19.57
N SER A 282 13.39 0.02 18.38
CA SER A 282 14.62 -0.60 17.85
C SER A 282 15.86 -0.37 18.75
N SER A 283 15.91 0.77 19.44
CA SER A 283 16.99 1.10 20.37
C SER A 283 16.90 0.39 21.73
N SER A 284 15.73 -0.15 22.07
CA SER A 284 15.44 -0.79 23.35
C SER A 284 15.64 -2.31 23.34
N GLU A 285 15.77 -2.94 22.16
CA GLU A 285 16.10 -4.35 22.05
C GLU A 285 17.60 -4.59 22.34
N PRO A 286 17.97 -5.47 23.29
CA PRO A 286 19.36 -5.78 23.55
C PRO A 286 19.95 -6.54 22.36
N SER A 287 20.85 -5.89 21.63
CA SER A 287 21.62 -6.50 20.55
C SER A 287 22.63 -7.53 21.07
N PHE A 288 22.18 -8.75 21.35
CA PHE A 288 23.09 -9.88 21.58
C PHE A 288 23.64 -10.38 20.24
N ARG A 289 24.67 -9.70 19.73
CA ARG A 289 25.52 -10.25 18.65
C ARG A 289 26.41 -11.35 19.22
N PHE A 290 25.95 -12.59 19.14
CA PHE A 290 26.85 -13.74 19.25
C PHE A 290 27.68 -13.83 17.97
N TRP A 291 28.99 -13.58 18.10
CA TRP A 291 29.96 -13.94 17.06
C TRP A 291 30.32 -15.41 17.27
N PRO A 292 30.02 -16.34 16.34
CA PRO A 292 30.57 -17.67 16.43
C PRO A 292 31.99 -17.63 15.88
N SER A 293 32.99 -17.65 16.76
CA SER A 293 34.30 -18.16 16.40
C SER A 293 34.24 -19.69 16.40
N ASN A 294 34.40 -20.28 15.21
CA ASN A 294 34.71 -21.68 14.91
C ASN A 294 34.65 -22.67 16.09
N THR A 295 33.65 -23.56 16.11
CA THR A 295 33.87 -25.01 16.25
C THR A 295 32.59 -25.80 16.04
N SER A 296 32.73 -26.90 15.31
CA SER A 296 31.74 -27.93 15.06
C SER A 296 31.39 -28.69 16.35
N ALA A 297 30.11 -28.80 16.70
CA ALA A 297 29.48 -29.98 17.32
C ALA A 297 27.98 -29.75 17.59
N LEU A 298 27.17 -30.74 17.21
CA LEU A 298 25.76 -30.91 17.57
C LEU A 298 25.56 -30.98 19.10
N VAL A 299 24.62 -30.21 19.66
CA VAL A 299 23.82 -30.62 20.82
C VAL A 299 22.43 -29.95 20.77
N THR A 300 21.38 -30.78 20.79
CA THR A 300 19.98 -30.43 21.04
C THR A 300 19.74 -30.39 22.55
N VAL A 301 19.28 -29.29 23.17
CA VAL A 301 18.46 -29.31 24.41
C VAL A 301 17.66 -28.01 24.51
N GLY A 302 16.36 -28.13 24.83
CA GLY A 302 15.42 -27.03 25.03
C GLY A 302 15.63 -26.21 26.31
N VAL A 303 15.06 -25.00 26.30
CA VAL A 303 15.12 -24.06 27.43
C VAL A 303 13.80 -24.11 28.19
N ALA A 304 13.88 -24.60 29.43
CA ALA A 304 12.92 -24.30 30.49
C ALA A 304 13.47 -23.10 31.29
N LEU A 305 12.70 -22.02 31.37
CA LEU A 305 13.03 -20.83 32.15
C LEU A 305 12.43 -20.95 33.56
N ALA A 306 13.30 -20.96 34.58
CA ALA A 306 12.91 -20.76 35.98
C ALA A 306 13.91 -19.83 36.69
N SER A 307 13.43 -18.62 36.92
CA SER A 307 13.58 -17.67 38.03
C SER A 307 14.76 -17.73 39.02
N ALA A 308 15.25 -16.51 39.30
CA ALA A 308 15.39 -15.87 40.62
C ALA A 308 16.82 -15.59 41.13
N LEU A 309 17.11 -14.31 41.40
CA LEU A 309 17.39 -13.71 42.72
C LEU A 309 18.34 -12.51 42.62
N ALA A 310 17.94 -11.40 43.22
CA ALA A 310 18.88 -10.48 43.85
C ALA A 310 18.24 -9.85 45.08
N SER A 311 18.76 -10.19 46.25
CA SER A 311 18.56 -9.44 47.49
C SER A 311 19.92 -9.32 48.15
N LEU A 312 20.41 -8.08 48.28
CA LEU A 312 21.47 -7.72 49.21
C LEU A 312 21.47 -6.19 49.33
N TYR A 313 20.86 -5.70 50.41
CA TYR A 313 21.27 -4.45 51.04
C TYR A 313 21.74 -4.80 52.46
N LEU A 314 22.89 -4.24 52.81
CA LEU A 314 23.70 -4.52 53.98
C LEU A 314 23.79 -3.27 54.87
N TYR A 315 23.82 -3.52 56.19
CA TYR A 315 24.36 -2.71 57.31
C TYR A 315 23.67 -1.35 57.61
N GLU A 316 23.30 -0.96 58.83
CA GLU A 316 23.40 -1.48 60.23
C GLU A 316 22.07 -1.21 60.96
#